data_AF-A0A842WUV9-F1
#
_entry.id   AF-A0A842WUV9-F1
#
_cell.length_a   1.000
_cell.length_b   1.000
_cell.length_c   1.000
_cell.angle_alpha   90.00
_cell.angle_beta   90.00
_cell.angle_gamma   90.00
#
_symmetry.space_group_name_H-M   'P 1'
#
loop_
_entity.id
_entity.type
_entity.pdbx_description
1 polymer ?
#
loop_
_entity_poly.entity_id
_entity_poly.type
_entity_poly.pdbx_seq_one_letter_code
_entity_poly.pdbx_strand_id
1 'polypeptide(L)'
;MNKTDRKGISSFRNVSDLRIQFYCEYRLFLKQLHGGTSSEASRGGTRLHSKIAVEVSKSAANRTILILLLVIIIISAIFWIWM
;
A
#
# COMPACT_ATOMS: atom_id res chain seq x y z
N MET A 1 -21.24 -31.38 18.61
CA MET A 1 -19.80 -31.06 18.54
C MET A 1 -19.67 -29.55 18.43
N ASN A 2 -18.99 -28.98 19.40
CA ASN A 2 -18.85 -27.57 19.70
C ASN A 2 -17.93 -26.88 18.67
N LYS A 3 -18.25 -25.66 18.23
CA LYS A 3 -17.30 -24.62 17.79
C LYS A 3 -18.05 -23.32 17.45
N THR A 4 -18.40 -22.58 18.48
CA THR A 4 -18.57 -21.12 18.39
C THR A 4 -17.19 -20.49 18.21
N ASP A 5 -16.63 -20.58 17.01
CA ASP A 5 -15.45 -19.82 16.62
C ASP A 5 -15.86 -18.34 16.50
N ARG A 6 -15.79 -17.61 17.62
CA ARG A 6 -15.65 -16.15 17.57
C ARG A 6 -14.33 -15.87 16.84
N LYS A 7 -14.40 -15.63 15.53
CA LYS A 7 -13.26 -15.16 14.74
C LYS A 7 -12.80 -13.81 15.28
N GLY A 8 -11.87 -13.86 16.21
CA GLY A 8 -11.11 -12.72 16.68
C GLY A 8 -10.35 -12.09 15.52
N ILE A 9 -10.35 -10.75 15.50
CA ILE A 9 -9.50 -9.91 14.64
C ILE A 9 -9.80 -10.09 13.15
N SER A 10 -10.88 -9.41 12.74
CA SER A 10 -11.03 -8.73 11.44
C SER A 10 -10.49 -9.47 10.21
N SER A 11 -11.32 -10.33 9.64
CA SER A 11 -11.29 -10.54 8.19
C SER A 11 -11.66 -9.21 7.55
N PHE A 12 -10.67 -8.32 7.36
CA PHE A 12 -10.88 -7.08 6.64
C PHE A 12 -11.20 -7.44 5.20
N ARG A 13 -12.49 -7.36 4.87
CA ARG A 13 -12.94 -7.56 3.50
C ARG A 13 -12.43 -6.43 2.63
N ASN A 14 -11.93 -6.80 1.45
CA ASN A 14 -11.52 -5.82 0.47
C ASN A 14 -12.71 -4.89 0.17
N VAL A 15 -12.48 -3.58 0.19
CA VAL A 15 -13.50 -2.56 -0.09
C VAL A 15 -14.16 -2.79 -1.45
N SER A 16 -13.41 -3.32 -2.41
CA SER A 16 -13.92 -3.71 -3.72
C SER A 16 -14.97 -4.83 -3.63
N ASP A 17 -14.80 -5.78 -2.73
CA ASP A 17 -15.75 -6.89 -2.53
C ASP A 17 -16.98 -6.48 -1.73
N LEU A 18 -16.84 -5.50 -0.83
CA LEU A 18 -17.99 -4.86 -0.16
C LEU A 18 -18.84 -4.10 -1.17
N ARG A 19 -18.20 -3.37 -2.09
CA ARG A 19 -18.89 -2.68 -3.19
C ARG A 19 -19.66 -3.67 -4.07
N ILE A 20 -19.04 -4.79 -4.46
CA ILE A 20 -19.72 -5.80 -5.29
C ILE A 20 -20.91 -6.39 -4.54
N GLN A 21 -20.78 -6.69 -3.25
CA GLN A 21 -21.92 -7.18 -2.45
C GLN A 21 -23.09 -6.20 -2.48
N PHE A 22 -22.81 -4.90 -2.26
CA PHE A 22 -23.85 -3.87 -2.23
C PHE A 22 -24.61 -3.77 -3.56
N TYR A 23 -23.93 -3.92 -4.70
CA TYR A 23 -24.57 -3.87 -6.00
C TYR A 23 -25.26 -5.19 -6.40
N CYS A 24 -24.63 -6.34 -6.14
CA CYS A 24 -25.16 -7.65 -6.49
C CYS A 24 -24.44 -8.76 -5.70
N GLU A 25 -25.12 -9.29 -4.67
CA GLU A 25 -24.57 -10.36 -3.84
C GLU A 25 -24.28 -11.63 -4.63
N TYR A 26 -25.15 -11.98 -5.60
CA TYR A 26 -24.94 -13.16 -6.43
C TYR A 26 -23.67 -13.06 -7.29
N ARG A 27 -23.32 -11.84 -7.75
CA ARG A 27 -22.07 -11.61 -8.46
C ARG A 27 -20.85 -11.81 -7.56
N LEU A 28 -20.93 -11.40 -6.30
CA LEU A 28 -19.87 -11.67 -5.32
C LEU A 28 -19.72 -13.18 -5.09
N PHE A 29 -20.83 -13.88 -4.94
CA PHE A 29 -20.84 -15.34 -4.78
C PHE A 29 -20.14 -16.03 -5.95
N LEU A 30 -20.49 -15.69 -7.19
CA LEU A 30 -19.84 -16.24 -8.38
C LEU A 30 -18.35 -15.91 -8.46
N LYS A 31 -17.95 -14.68 -8.09
CA LYS A 31 -16.54 -14.25 -8.04
C LYS A 31 -15.74 -15.04 -7.00
N GLN A 32 -16.35 -15.38 -5.87
CA GLN A 32 -15.69 -16.20 -4.83
C GLN A 32 -15.59 -17.67 -5.24
N LEU A 33 -16.58 -18.18 -5.96
CA LEU A 33 -16.63 -19.58 -6.39
C LEU A 33 -15.69 -19.86 -7.57
N HIS A 34 -15.65 -18.98 -8.58
CA HIS A 34 -14.91 -19.19 -9.82
C HIS A 34 -13.64 -18.33 -9.93
N GLY A 35 -13.41 -17.43 -8.96
CA GLY A 35 -12.34 -16.45 -9.00
C GLY A 35 -12.69 -15.19 -9.78
N GLY A 36 -11.78 -14.22 -9.74
CA GLY A 36 -11.89 -12.97 -10.51
C GLY A 36 -11.16 -13.05 -11.84
N THR A 37 -11.74 -12.44 -12.88
CA THR A 37 -11.03 -12.22 -14.15
C THR A 37 -10.29 -10.88 -14.09
N SER A 38 -9.04 -10.86 -14.57
CA SER A 38 -8.28 -9.62 -14.73
C SER A 38 -8.39 -9.14 -16.17
N SER A 39 -8.87 -7.92 -16.36
CA SER A 39 -8.85 -7.28 -17.67
C SER A 39 -7.46 -6.72 -17.98
N GLU A 40 -7.15 -6.54 -19.27
CA GLU A 40 -5.90 -5.87 -19.67
C GLU A 40 -5.80 -4.47 -19.08
N ALA A 41 -6.90 -3.73 -19.01
CA ALA A 41 -6.97 -2.43 -18.35
C ALA A 41 -6.59 -2.51 -16.85
N SER A 42 -7.07 -3.54 -16.13
CA SER A 42 -6.70 -3.75 -14.73
C SER A 42 -5.19 -4.04 -14.58
N ARG A 43 -4.62 -4.85 -15.48
CA ARG A 43 -3.16 -5.12 -15.50
C ARG A 43 -2.35 -3.85 -15.79
N GLY A 44 -2.82 -3.03 -16.74
CA GLY A 44 -2.23 -1.73 -17.06
C GLY A 44 -2.24 -0.78 -15.87
N GLY A 45 -3.38 -0.68 -15.17
CA GLY A 45 -3.53 0.13 -13.97
C GLY A 45 -2.58 -0.31 -12.84
N THR A 46 -2.50 -1.62 -12.55
CA THR A 46 -1.57 -2.13 -11.53
C THR A 46 -0.11 -1.82 -11.85
N ARG A 47 0.29 -1.94 -13.13
CA ARG A 47 1.64 -1.55 -13.56
C ARG A 47 1.89 -0.06 -13.35
N LEU A 48 0.95 0.80 -13.70
CA LEU A 48 1.08 2.24 -13.48
C LEU A 48 1.23 2.57 -11.99
N HIS A 49 0.38 2.01 -11.12
CA HIS A 49 0.48 2.21 -9.68
C HIS A 49 1.82 1.73 -9.11
N SER A 50 2.34 0.60 -9.59
CA SER A 50 3.66 0.12 -9.16
C SER A 50 4.80 1.07 -9.56
N LYS A 51 4.74 1.66 -10.76
CA LYS A 51 5.74 2.64 -11.21
C LYS A 51 5.71 3.91 -10.37
N ILE A 52 4.52 4.47 -10.14
CA ILE A 52 4.34 5.68 -9.33
C ILE A 52 4.83 5.43 -7.89
N ALA A 53 4.50 4.28 -7.30
CA ALA A 53 4.94 3.95 -5.95
C ALA A 53 6.48 3.96 -5.85
N VAL A 54 7.18 3.37 -6.83
CA VAL A 54 8.65 3.35 -6.86
C VAL A 54 9.23 4.76 -7.02
N GLU A 55 8.67 5.58 -7.91
CA GLU A 55 9.14 6.95 -8.12
C GLU A 55 8.93 7.83 -6.87
N VAL A 56 7.79 7.69 -6.21
CA VAL A 56 7.51 8.38 -4.94
C VAL A 56 8.47 7.93 -3.85
N SER A 57 8.73 6.63 -3.72
CA SER A 57 9.70 6.11 -2.75
C SER A 57 11.14 6.60 -3.03
N LYS A 58 11.54 6.69 -4.30
CA LYS A 58 12.85 7.25 -4.68
C LYS A 58 12.96 8.74 -4.35
N SER A 59 11.91 9.51 -4.62
CA SER A 59 11.85 10.94 -4.27
C SER A 59 11.95 11.16 -2.76
N ALA A 60 11.24 10.35 -1.97
CA ALA A 60 11.30 10.39 -0.51
C ALA A 60 12.70 10.04 0.02
N ALA A 61 13.34 8.99 -0.53
CA ALA A 61 14.69 8.59 -0.14
C ALA A 61 15.73 9.67 -0.48
N ASN A 62 15.61 10.32 -1.65
CA ASN A 62 16.52 11.40 -2.02
C ASN A 62 16.37 12.62 -1.10
N ARG A 63 15.13 12.95 -0.68
CA ARG A 63 14.87 14.01 0.29
C ARG A 63 15.46 13.69 1.66
N THR A 64 15.31 12.46 2.16
CA THR A 64 15.87 12.07 3.47
C THR A 64 17.40 12.09 3.46
N ILE A 65 18.03 11.63 2.38
CA ILE A 65 19.50 11.71 2.20
C ILE A 65 19.98 13.17 2.20
N LEU A 66 19.28 14.06 1.47
CA LEU A 66 19.64 15.47 1.41
C LEU A 66 19.53 16.17 2.78
N ILE A 67 18.48 15.85 3.55
CA ILE A 67 18.31 16.36 4.92
C ILE A 67 19.44 15.86 5.83
N LEU A 68 19.80 14.59 5.74
CA LEU A 68 20.90 14.02 6.53
C LEU A 68 22.23 14.72 6.23
N LEU A 69 22.52 14.97 4.94
CA LEU A 69 23.74 15.66 4.50
C LEU A 69 23.81 17.09 5.06
N LEU A 70 22.70 17.82 5.03
CA LEU A 70 22.59 19.15 5.63
C LEU A 70 22.87 19.14 7.14
N VAL A 71 22.33 18.15 7.86
CA VAL A 71 22.58 18.00 9.31
C VAL A 71 24.05 17.75 9.60
N ILE A 72 24.72 16.89 8.82
CA ILE A 72 26.16 16.63 8.96
C ILE A 72 26.97 17.91 8.73
N ILE A 73 26.64 18.68 7.70
CA ILE A 73 27.31 19.96 7.40
C ILE A 73 27.16 20.92 8.58
N ILE A 74 25.94 21.08 9.12
CA ILE A 74 25.68 21.99 10.25
C ILE A 74 26.48 21.56 11.49
N ILE A 75 26.47 20.26 11.83
CA ILE A 75 27.23 19.75 12.99
C ILE A 75 28.73 19.99 12.81
N SER A 76 29.26 19.73 11.61
CA SER A 76 30.69 19.96 11.33
C SER A 76 31.08 21.44 11.43
N ALA A 77 30.22 22.36 10.99
CA ALA A 77 30.46 23.79 11.09
C ALA A 77 30.43 24.29 12.54
N ILE A 78 29.47 23.79 13.34
CA ILE A 78 29.41 24.10 14.78
C ILE A 78 30.67 23.59 15.48
N PHE A 79 31.09 22.36 15.18
CA PHE A 79 32.29 21.77 15.77
C PHE A 79 33.55 22.56 15.41
N TRP A 80 33.66 23.04 14.16
CA TRP A 80 34.77 23.91 13.73
C TRP A 80 34.79 25.24 14.49
N ILE A 81 33.63 25.89 14.68
CA ILE A 81 33.56 27.19 15.38
C ILE A 81 33.87 27.04 16.87
N TRP A 82 33.53 25.89 17.45
CA TRP A 82 33.77 25.58 18.87
C TRP A 82 35.20 25.12 19.18
N MET A 83 35.94 24.67 18.16
CA MET A 83 37.34 24.24 18.28
C MET A 83 38.29 25.41 18.03
#